data_AF-A0A1Y0IL78-F1
#
_entry.id   AF-A0A1Y0IL78-F1
#
_cell.length_a   1.000
_cell.length_b   1.000
_cell.length_c   1.000
_cell.angle_alpha   90.00
_cell.angle_beta   90.00
_cell.angle_gamma   90.00
#
_symmetry.space_group_name_H-M   'P 1'
#
loop_
_entity.id
_entity.type
_entity.pdbx_description
1 polymer ?
#
loop_
_entity_poly.entity_id
_entity_poly.type
_entity_poly.pdbx_seq_one_letter_code
_entity_poly.pdbx_strand_id
1 'polypeptide(L)'
;MKKFTLLLAASLLLLPACAPSNQADQPKTDPPQAEQPVTPPPAVKNPPAQTPEPKTETVVLYYPDAQLMKLYKENRTFTTTATADLPKQALQQWIAGPKHDKLAPLLPASVQVQSVKDLGGGRCEVSFSNDLINVNFGSTLESMFAKGLPLVLAQYGYQEVTVLVEGKPVETIAGHVTFDQPLRADDAAQYEFMQ
;
A
#
# COMPACT_ATOMS: atom_id res chain seq x y z
N MET A 1 -11.74 46.98 2.15
CA MET A 1 -10.55 47.86 2.25
C MET A 1 -9.37 47.08 2.79
N LYS A 2 -8.45 46.67 1.92
CA LYS A 2 -6.98 46.67 2.06
C LYS A 2 -6.42 45.70 1.02
N LYS A 3 -5.55 46.28 0.19
CA LYS A 3 -5.05 45.78 -1.08
C LYS A 3 -3.65 45.27 -0.77
N PHE A 4 -3.28 44.07 -1.20
CA PHE A 4 -1.87 43.69 -1.29
C PHE A 4 -1.63 43.04 -2.65
N THR A 5 -1.22 43.91 -3.57
CA THR A 5 -0.56 43.61 -4.82
C THR A 5 0.89 43.24 -4.50
N LEU A 6 1.37 42.10 -4.99
CA LEU A 6 2.80 41.92 -5.23
C LEU A 6 3.00 41.19 -6.56
N LEU A 7 3.45 41.97 -7.54
CA LEU A 7 3.99 41.60 -8.83
C LEU A 7 5.47 41.19 -8.67
N LEU A 8 5.92 40.12 -9.33
CA LEU A 8 7.28 39.97 -9.87
C LEU A 8 7.29 38.74 -10.80
N ALA A 9 7.16 38.91 -12.12
CA ALA A 9 8.20 39.23 -13.12
C ALA A 9 8.69 37.97 -13.84
N ALA A 10 8.20 37.81 -15.07
CA ALA A 10 8.68 36.85 -16.06
C ALA A 10 10.07 37.29 -16.58
N SER A 11 10.92 36.32 -16.91
CA SER A 11 12.06 36.55 -17.82
C SER A 11 12.35 35.28 -18.61
N LEU A 12 11.94 35.34 -19.87
CA LEU A 12 12.23 34.45 -20.98
C LEU A 12 13.50 34.99 -21.66
N LEU A 13 14.52 34.15 -21.89
CA LEU A 13 15.66 34.46 -22.74
C LEU A 13 15.98 33.24 -23.61
N LEU A 14 15.83 33.42 -24.92
CA LEU A 14 16.25 32.53 -26.00
C LEU A 14 17.68 32.88 -26.46
N LEU A 15 18.23 31.96 -27.27
CA LEU A 15 19.19 32.07 -28.40
C LEU A 15 20.48 31.20 -28.20
N PRO A 16 21.28 30.93 -29.24
CA PRO A 16 21.03 29.96 -30.31
C PRO A 16 22.25 29.03 -30.62
N ALA A 17 22.01 28.12 -31.56
CA ALA A 17 22.92 27.33 -32.41
C ALA A 17 24.45 27.54 -32.37
N CYS A 18 25.18 26.42 -32.36
CA CYS A 18 26.45 26.26 -33.08
C CYS A 18 26.51 24.86 -33.71
N ALA A 19 26.46 24.82 -35.05
CA ALA A 19 27.07 23.77 -35.87
C ALA A 19 28.30 24.39 -36.54
N PRO A 20 29.37 23.61 -36.77
CA PRO A 20 29.74 23.38 -38.16
C PRO A 20 30.12 21.93 -38.48
N SER A 21 29.78 21.60 -39.72
CA SER A 21 30.17 20.45 -40.52
C SER A 21 31.69 20.22 -40.59
N ASN A 22 32.13 18.97 -40.71
CA ASN A 22 32.89 18.58 -41.90
C ASN A 22 33.01 17.07 -42.11
N GLN A 23 32.95 16.74 -43.41
CA GLN A 23 33.03 15.41 -43.99
C GLN A 23 34.43 14.80 -43.91
N ALA A 24 34.40 13.48 -44.06
CA ALA A 24 35.46 12.52 -44.28
C ALA A 24 36.67 13.00 -45.11
N ASP A 25 37.85 12.56 -44.67
CA ASP A 25 38.89 12.07 -45.58
C ASP A 25 39.66 10.91 -44.92
N GLN A 26 39.90 9.88 -45.72
CA GLN A 26 40.39 8.54 -45.38
C GLN A 26 41.90 8.51 -45.07
N PRO A 27 42.39 7.55 -44.27
CA PRO A 27 43.74 7.01 -44.46
C PRO A 27 43.69 5.59 -45.04
N LYS A 28 44.36 5.51 -46.20
CA LYS A 28 44.97 4.39 -46.91
C LYS A 28 45.07 3.04 -46.17
N THR A 29 44.73 2.02 -46.95
CA THR A 29 45.01 0.59 -46.83
C THR A 29 46.47 0.24 -46.60
N ASP A 30 46.72 -0.64 -45.63
CA ASP A 30 47.86 -1.57 -45.57
C ASP A 30 47.35 -3.03 -45.65
N PRO A 31 48.19 -4.01 -46.07
CA PRO A 31 47.78 -5.37 -46.49
C PRO A 31 47.53 -6.37 -45.33
N PRO A 32 46.94 -7.55 -45.61
CA PRO A 32 46.27 -8.40 -44.62
C PRO A 32 47.24 -9.17 -43.70
N GLN A 33 47.05 -9.06 -42.38
CA GLN A 33 47.62 -9.97 -41.39
C GLN A 33 46.53 -10.85 -40.76
N ALA A 34 46.68 -12.15 -41.02
CA ALA A 34 46.09 -13.33 -40.37
C ALA A 34 44.97 -13.12 -39.33
N GLU A 35 43.76 -13.56 -39.68
CA GLU A 35 42.69 -13.88 -38.72
C GLU A 35 43.17 -14.93 -37.72
N GLN A 36 43.29 -14.53 -36.46
CA GLN A 36 43.25 -15.45 -35.32
C GLN A 36 41.78 -15.67 -34.92
N PRO A 37 41.36 -16.89 -34.55
CA PRO A 37 39.99 -17.11 -34.10
C PRO A 37 39.75 -16.39 -32.78
N VAL A 38 38.97 -15.30 -32.79
CA VAL A 38 38.43 -14.69 -31.59
C VAL A 38 37.30 -15.56 -31.06
N THR A 39 37.53 -16.23 -29.93
CA THR A 39 36.50 -16.93 -29.18
C THR A 39 35.53 -15.90 -28.59
N PRO A 40 34.20 -16.12 -28.65
CA PRO A 40 33.24 -15.23 -28.01
C PRO A 40 33.45 -15.22 -26.48
N PRO A 41 33.23 -14.08 -25.80
CA PRO A 41 33.29 -14.02 -24.34
C PRO A 41 32.33 -15.04 -23.72
N PRO A 42 32.70 -15.68 -22.60
CA PRO A 42 31.81 -16.61 -21.91
C PRO A 42 30.53 -15.87 -21.49
N ALA A 43 29.39 -16.41 -21.88
CA ALA A 43 28.09 -15.95 -21.46
C ALA A 43 28.04 -15.91 -19.92
N VAL A 44 27.94 -14.70 -19.35
CA VAL A 44 27.64 -14.50 -17.94
C VAL A 44 26.25 -15.08 -17.72
N LYS A 45 26.19 -16.28 -17.13
CA LYS A 45 24.96 -16.86 -16.63
C LYS A 45 24.50 -15.98 -15.47
N ASN A 46 23.53 -15.11 -15.71
CA ASN A 46 22.80 -14.47 -14.63
C ASN A 46 22.26 -15.57 -13.70
N PRO A 47 22.54 -15.52 -12.39
CA PRO A 47 21.92 -16.43 -11.43
C PRO A 47 20.40 -16.39 -11.59
N PRO A 48 19.69 -17.53 -11.53
CA PRO A 48 18.23 -17.55 -11.59
C PRO A 48 17.66 -16.62 -10.53
N ALA A 49 16.72 -15.76 -10.93
CA ALA A 49 15.94 -14.97 -9.99
C ALA A 49 15.32 -15.92 -8.96
N GLN A 50 15.77 -15.82 -7.71
CA GLN A 50 15.29 -16.67 -6.62
C GLN A 50 13.82 -16.34 -6.40
N THR A 51 12.94 -17.29 -6.72
CA THR A 51 11.52 -17.17 -6.39
C THR A 51 11.41 -17.22 -4.87
N PRO A 52 10.78 -16.22 -4.22
CA PRO A 52 10.67 -16.19 -2.76
C PRO A 52 9.96 -17.45 -2.25
N GLU A 53 10.55 -18.14 -1.27
CA GLU A 53 9.93 -19.32 -0.66
C GLU A 53 8.65 -18.95 0.11
N PRO A 54 7.62 -19.82 0.07
CA PRO A 54 6.39 -19.61 0.83
C PRO A 54 6.65 -19.73 2.34
N LYS A 55 6.10 -18.78 3.11
CA LYS A 55 6.14 -18.73 4.58
C LYS A 55 4.72 -18.70 5.12
N THR A 56 4.51 -19.28 6.30
CA THR A 56 3.27 -19.15 7.06
C THR A 56 3.32 -17.94 7.99
N GLU A 57 2.29 -17.12 7.96
CA GLU A 57 2.09 -15.96 8.84
C GLU A 57 0.82 -16.14 9.67
N THR A 58 0.81 -15.65 10.92
CA THR A 58 -0.37 -15.64 11.79
C THR A 58 -0.66 -14.23 12.24
N VAL A 59 -1.92 -13.80 12.10
CA VAL A 59 -2.41 -12.47 12.48
C VAL A 59 -3.66 -12.59 13.34
N VAL A 60 -3.84 -11.65 14.27
CA VAL A 60 -5.08 -11.50 15.03
C VAL A 60 -6.02 -10.55 14.28
N LEU A 61 -7.21 -11.02 13.93
CA LEU A 61 -8.25 -10.25 13.26
C LEU A 61 -9.39 -9.94 14.24
N TYR A 62 -10.11 -8.85 13.99
CA TYR A 62 -11.14 -8.35 14.91
C TYR A 62 -12.50 -8.31 14.23
N TYR A 63 -13.47 -9.07 14.73
CA TYR A 63 -14.80 -9.15 14.13
C TYR A 63 -15.89 -8.96 15.17
N PRO A 64 -17.03 -8.35 14.80
CA PRO A 64 -18.19 -8.28 15.66
C PRO A 64 -18.81 -9.66 15.86
N ASP A 65 -19.46 -9.87 17.00
CA ASP A 65 -20.46 -10.94 17.12
C ASP A 65 -21.69 -10.67 16.22
N ALA A 66 -22.50 -11.70 16.02
CA ALA A 66 -23.71 -11.62 15.20
C ALA A 66 -24.75 -10.58 15.69
N GLN A 67 -24.64 -10.11 16.94
CA GLN A 67 -25.51 -9.09 17.52
C GLN A 67 -24.93 -7.68 17.44
N LEU A 68 -23.71 -7.51 16.90
CA LEU A 68 -22.98 -6.24 16.82
C LEU A 68 -22.79 -5.58 18.19
N MET A 69 -22.58 -6.38 19.23
CA MET A 69 -22.42 -5.90 20.61
C MET A 69 -20.96 -5.75 21.01
N LYS A 70 -20.09 -6.63 20.53
CA LYS A 70 -18.66 -6.65 20.88
C LYS A 70 -17.79 -7.06 19.70
N LEU A 71 -16.56 -6.55 19.67
CA LEU A 71 -15.48 -7.06 18.82
C LEU A 71 -14.75 -8.19 19.55
N TYR A 72 -14.44 -9.26 18.82
CA TYR A 72 -13.66 -10.39 19.29
C TYR A 72 -12.46 -10.63 18.39
N LYS A 73 -11.41 -11.20 18.99
CA LYS A 73 -10.21 -11.66 18.29
C LYS A 73 -10.45 -13.02 17.64
N GLU A 74 -9.95 -13.18 16.43
CA GLU A 74 -9.82 -14.44 15.72
C GLU A 74 -8.38 -14.59 15.21
N ASN A 75 -7.71 -15.71 15.52
CA ASN A 75 -6.41 -16.01 14.91
C ASN A 75 -6.61 -16.47 13.46
N ARG A 76 -5.86 -15.86 12.54
CA ARG A 76 -5.84 -16.21 11.13
C ARG A 76 -4.43 -16.56 10.70
N THR A 77 -4.27 -17.79 10.20
CA THR A 77 -3.05 -18.23 9.54
C THR A 77 -3.22 -18.18 8.02
N PHE A 78 -2.23 -17.65 7.31
CA PHE A 78 -2.20 -17.59 5.84
C PHE A 78 -0.77 -17.75 5.30
N THR A 79 -0.67 -18.19 4.04
CA THR A 79 0.62 -18.33 3.34
C THR A 79 0.98 -17.01 2.66
N THR A 80 2.25 -16.63 2.76
CA THR A 80 2.82 -15.41 2.22
C THR A 80 4.25 -15.65 1.71
N THR A 81 4.93 -14.62 1.24
CA THR A 81 6.34 -14.70 0.82
C THR A 81 7.17 -13.63 1.55
N ALA A 82 8.49 -13.79 1.57
CA ALA A 82 9.39 -12.87 2.29
C ALA A 82 9.31 -11.40 1.80
N THR A 83 8.90 -11.19 0.55
CA THR A 83 8.79 -9.86 -0.07
C THR A 83 7.37 -9.30 -0.08
N ALA A 84 6.43 -9.97 0.57
CA ALA A 84 5.03 -9.58 0.59
C ALA A 84 4.76 -8.37 1.49
N ASP A 85 3.76 -7.57 1.09
CA ASP A 85 3.16 -6.55 1.95
C ASP A 85 2.22 -7.23 2.97
N LEU A 86 2.80 -7.64 4.11
CA LEU A 86 2.07 -8.34 5.18
C LEU A 86 0.90 -7.51 5.75
N PRO A 87 1.04 -6.19 6.04
CA PRO A 87 -0.08 -5.37 6.48
C PRO A 87 -1.26 -5.40 5.51
N LYS A 88 -0.99 -5.24 4.21
CA LYS A 88 -2.03 -5.33 3.18
C LYS A 88 -2.67 -6.71 3.14
N GLN A 89 -1.89 -7.79 3.19
CA GLN A 89 -2.43 -9.15 3.19
C GLN A 89 -3.28 -9.44 4.43
N ALA A 90 -2.89 -8.95 5.60
CA ALA A 90 -3.69 -9.08 6.82
C ALA A 90 -5.06 -8.39 6.68
N LEU A 91 -5.10 -7.17 6.12
CA LEU A 91 -6.35 -6.49 5.85
C LEU A 91 -7.18 -7.21 4.77
N GLN A 92 -6.56 -7.81 3.77
CA GLN A 92 -7.26 -8.67 2.81
C GLN A 92 -7.88 -9.90 3.48
N GLN A 93 -7.15 -10.54 4.41
CA GLN A 93 -7.70 -11.63 5.23
C GLN A 93 -8.84 -11.15 6.13
N TRP A 94 -8.75 -9.92 6.63
CA TRP A 94 -9.80 -9.29 7.43
C TRP A 94 -11.09 -9.11 6.61
N ILE A 95 -10.99 -8.53 5.42
CA ILE A 95 -12.12 -8.34 4.48
C ILE A 95 -12.71 -9.66 4.01
N ALA A 96 -11.91 -10.73 3.89
CA ALA A 96 -12.40 -12.06 3.54
C ALA A 96 -13.41 -12.63 4.57
N GLY A 97 -13.56 -11.98 5.73
CA GLY A 97 -14.53 -12.32 6.75
C GLY A 97 -14.00 -13.34 7.76
N PRO A 98 -14.72 -13.52 8.89
CA PRO A 98 -14.34 -14.46 9.94
C PRO A 98 -14.50 -15.92 9.49
N LYS A 99 -13.82 -16.83 10.17
CA LYS A 99 -14.03 -18.28 10.03
C LYS A 99 -14.98 -18.83 11.10
N HIS A 100 -15.11 -18.15 12.24
CA HIS A 100 -16.03 -18.55 13.29
C HIS A 100 -17.47 -18.14 12.94
N ASP A 101 -18.41 -19.08 13.09
CA ASP A 101 -19.85 -18.91 12.79
C ASP A 101 -20.59 -17.87 13.65
N LYS A 102 -20.12 -17.60 14.87
CA LYS A 102 -20.65 -16.56 15.77
C LYS A 102 -20.20 -15.14 15.42
N LEU A 103 -19.25 -15.00 14.50
CA LEU A 103 -18.70 -13.72 14.09
C LEU A 103 -19.29 -13.28 12.75
N ALA A 104 -19.44 -11.97 12.58
CA ALA A 104 -19.93 -11.37 11.36
C ALA A 104 -18.81 -10.59 10.62
N PRO A 105 -18.83 -10.53 9.28
CA PRO A 105 -17.91 -9.68 8.53
C PRO A 105 -18.18 -8.20 8.78
N LEU A 106 -17.12 -7.38 8.82
CA LEU A 106 -17.24 -5.92 8.91
C LEU A 106 -17.41 -5.24 7.55
N LEU A 107 -16.87 -5.85 6.50
CA LEU A 107 -16.83 -5.32 5.16
C LEU A 107 -17.33 -6.38 4.18
N PRO A 108 -18.03 -5.98 3.10
CA PRO A 108 -18.34 -6.89 2.02
C PRO A 108 -17.07 -7.21 1.21
N ALA A 109 -17.06 -8.38 0.58
CA ALA A 109 -15.92 -8.86 -0.22
C ALA A 109 -15.62 -8.00 -1.47
N SER A 110 -16.51 -7.08 -1.85
CA SER A 110 -16.27 -6.10 -2.92
C SER A 110 -15.23 -5.05 -2.55
N VAL A 111 -15.09 -4.72 -1.26
CA VAL A 111 -14.10 -3.73 -0.81
C VAL A 111 -12.70 -4.30 -0.99
N GLN A 112 -11.79 -3.50 -1.56
CA GLN A 112 -10.41 -3.90 -1.79
C GLN A 112 -9.45 -2.98 -1.04
N VAL A 113 -8.40 -3.57 -0.46
CA VAL A 113 -7.24 -2.81 0.03
C VAL A 113 -6.33 -2.54 -1.17
N GLN A 114 -6.23 -1.27 -1.56
CA GLN A 114 -5.39 -0.84 -2.67
C GLN A 114 -3.93 -0.72 -2.23
N SER A 115 -3.66 -0.12 -1.07
CA SER A 115 -2.30 0.06 -0.54
C SER A 115 -2.29 0.21 0.98
N VAL A 116 -1.16 -0.14 1.58
CA VAL A 116 -0.76 0.31 2.92
C VAL A 116 0.59 1.00 2.77
N LYS A 117 0.67 2.28 3.11
CA LYS A 117 1.87 3.12 2.92
C LYS A 117 2.39 3.61 4.27
N ASP A 118 3.62 3.23 4.59
CA ASP A 118 4.31 3.71 5.78
C ASP A 118 4.62 5.21 5.66
N LEU A 119 4.28 5.98 6.70
CA LEU A 119 4.57 7.40 6.84
C LEU A 119 5.66 7.68 7.90
N GLY A 120 6.21 6.63 8.50
CA GLY A 120 7.18 6.70 9.58
C GLY A 120 6.57 7.11 10.93
N GLY A 121 7.29 6.75 12.00
CA GLY A 121 6.87 7.06 13.38
C GLY A 121 5.65 6.26 13.83
N GLY A 122 5.43 5.07 13.27
CA GLY A 122 4.28 4.21 13.58
C GLY A 122 2.97 4.68 12.98
N ARG A 123 3.02 5.38 11.84
CA ARG A 123 1.85 5.92 11.13
C ARG A 123 1.78 5.31 9.73
N CYS A 124 0.58 5.02 9.24
CA CYS A 124 0.38 4.60 7.86
C CYS A 124 -0.87 5.21 7.22
N GLU A 125 -0.87 5.22 5.89
CA GLU A 125 -2.04 5.47 5.05
C GLU A 125 -2.54 4.14 4.50
N VAL A 126 -3.85 3.91 4.58
CA VAL A 126 -4.50 2.74 3.97
C VAL A 126 -5.49 3.23 2.94
N SER A 127 -5.26 2.86 1.67
CA SER A 127 -6.19 3.18 0.59
C SER A 127 -7.11 2.00 0.33
N PHE A 128 -8.41 2.27 0.30
CA PHE A 128 -9.45 1.31 -0.10
C PHE A 128 -10.07 1.69 -1.45
N SER A 129 -10.70 0.70 -2.10
CA SER A 129 -11.52 0.95 -3.29
C SER A 129 -12.74 1.83 -2.97
N ASN A 130 -13.28 2.45 -4.01
CA ASN A 130 -14.53 3.23 -3.96
C ASN A 130 -15.72 2.44 -3.42
N ASP A 131 -15.68 1.10 -3.42
CA ASP A 131 -16.74 0.28 -2.83
C ASP A 131 -16.91 0.52 -1.33
N LEU A 132 -15.88 1.01 -0.63
CA LEU A 132 -15.94 1.32 0.80
C LEU A 132 -17.03 2.36 1.13
N ILE A 133 -17.18 3.40 0.32
CA ILE A 133 -18.20 4.45 0.54
C ILE A 133 -19.63 3.99 0.18
N ASN A 134 -19.75 2.84 -0.49
CA ASN A 134 -21.04 2.24 -0.83
C ASN A 134 -21.49 1.18 0.19
N VAL A 135 -20.66 0.92 1.21
CA VAL A 135 -21.01 -0.04 2.28
C VAL A 135 -22.11 0.54 3.15
N ASN A 136 -23.18 -0.23 3.34
CA ASN A 136 -24.21 0.10 4.33
C ASN A 136 -23.74 -0.27 5.75
N PHE A 137 -22.87 0.56 6.32
CA PHE A 137 -22.34 0.34 7.67
C PHE A 137 -23.43 0.49 8.75
N GLY A 138 -24.21 1.56 8.68
CA GLY A 138 -24.84 2.11 9.89
C GLY A 138 -23.81 2.52 10.95
N SER A 139 -24.26 3.15 12.03
CA SER A 139 -23.35 3.74 13.03
C SER A 139 -22.49 2.70 13.76
N THR A 140 -23.06 1.54 14.09
CA THR A 140 -22.37 0.50 14.86
C THR A 140 -21.23 -0.14 14.07
N LEU A 141 -21.47 -0.61 12.84
CA LEU A 141 -20.41 -1.23 12.05
C LEU A 141 -19.34 -0.21 11.64
N GLU A 142 -19.71 1.03 11.34
CA GLU A 142 -18.72 2.08 11.00
C GLU A 142 -17.79 2.33 12.19
N SER A 143 -18.34 2.40 13.40
CA SER A 143 -17.56 2.53 14.64
C SER A 143 -16.66 1.32 14.89
N MET A 144 -17.16 0.10 14.63
CA MET A 144 -16.37 -1.11 14.80
C MET A 144 -15.28 -1.25 13.74
N PHE A 145 -15.52 -0.81 12.51
CA PHE A 145 -14.49 -0.71 11.48
C PHE A 145 -13.39 0.28 11.90
N ALA A 146 -13.77 1.47 12.35
CA ALA A 146 -12.83 2.50 12.80
C ALA A 146 -11.96 2.04 14.00
N LYS A 147 -12.49 1.17 14.86
CA LYS A 147 -11.73 0.53 15.96
C LYS A 147 -10.88 -0.64 15.50
N GLY A 148 -11.43 -1.53 14.69
CA GLY A 148 -10.79 -2.77 14.25
C GLY A 148 -9.61 -2.54 13.31
N LEU A 149 -9.71 -1.56 12.40
CA LEU A 149 -8.68 -1.27 11.42
C LEU A 149 -7.29 -0.99 12.05
N PRO A 150 -7.14 -0.03 12.99
CA PRO A 150 -5.86 0.22 13.61
C PRO A 150 -5.40 -0.94 14.53
N LEU A 151 -6.31 -1.73 15.12
CA LEU A 151 -5.93 -2.92 15.88
C LEU A 151 -5.26 -4.00 15.03
N VAL A 152 -5.71 -4.19 13.78
CA VAL A 152 -5.04 -5.09 12.84
C VAL A 152 -3.65 -4.56 12.49
N LEU A 153 -3.54 -3.25 12.21
CA LEU A 153 -2.31 -2.63 11.73
C LEU A 153 -1.25 -2.40 12.82
N ALA A 154 -1.66 -2.29 14.08
CA ALA A 154 -0.76 -2.20 15.24
C ALA A 154 0.18 -3.40 15.35
N GLN A 155 -0.23 -4.59 14.90
CA GLN A 155 0.62 -5.79 14.85
C GLN A 155 1.82 -5.64 13.92
N TYR A 156 1.77 -4.65 13.02
CA TYR A 156 2.84 -4.31 12.08
C TYR A 156 3.55 -3.00 12.45
N GLY A 157 3.34 -2.49 13.67
CA GLY A 157 3.99 -1.28 14.19
C GLY A 157 3.26 0.03 13.85
N TYR A 158 2.06 -0.03 13.27
CA TYR A 158 1.27 1.16 12.95
C TYR A 158 0.20 1.44 14.01
N GLN A 159 0.46 2.45 14.83
CA GLN A 159 -0.45 2.88 15.91
C GLN A 159 -1.48 3.91 15.46
N GLU A 160 -1.22 4.60 14.35
CA GLU A 160 -2.07 5.64 13.77
C GLU A 160 -2.29 5.37 12.28
N VAL A 161 -3.55 5.38 11.86
CA VAL A 161 -3.97 4.96 10.52
C VAL A 161 -4.85 6.02 9.87
N THR A 162 -4.37 6.59 8.77
CA THR A 162 -5.17 7.47 7.92
C THR A 162 -5.90 6.64 6.86
N VAL A 163 -7.22 6.79 6.78
CA VAL A 163 -8.05 6.10 5.78
C VAL A 163 -8.17 6.94 4.52
N LEU A 164 -7.92 6.32 3.37
CA LEU A 164 -8.09 6.91 2.05
C LEU A 164 -9.06 6.08 1.22
N VAL A 165 -9.78 6.73 0.31
CA VAL A 165 -10.60 6.09 -0.72
C VAL A 165 -10.09 6.54 -2.08
N GLU A 166 -9.72 5.59 -2.93
CA GLU A 166 -9.08 5.88 -4.23
C GLU A 166 -7.88 6.83 -4.10
N GLY A 167 -7.06 6.62 -3.07
CA GLY A 167 -5.88 7.41 -2.75
C GLY A 167 -6.15 8.82 -2.22
N LYS A 168 -7.41 9.17 -1.91
CA LYS A 168 -7.81 10.49 -1.42
C LYS A 168 -8.30 10.44 0.02
N PRO A 169 -7.97 11.44 0.87
CA PRO A 169 -8.55 11.55 2.20
C PRO A 169 -10.08 11.69 2.13
N VAL A 170 -10.74 11.16 3.15
CA VAL A 170 -12.20 11.25 3.31
C VAL A 170 -12.52 11.78 4.71
N GLU A 171 -13.53 12.63 4.83
CA GLU A 171 -14.01 13.12 6.12
C GLU A 171 -14.90 12.08 6.82
N THR A 172 -15.69 11.36 6.04
CA THR A 172 -16.65 10.35 6.51
C THR A 172 -16.84 9.27 5.45
N ILE A 173 -17.22 8.06 5.86
CA ILE A 173 -17.54 6.96 4.95
C ILE A 173 -19.07 6.79 4.84
N ALA A 174 -19.77 6.65 5.97
CA ALA A 174 -21.22 6.45 6.04
C ALA A 174 -21.96 7.52 6.85
N GLY A 175 -21.25 8.47 7.47
CA GLY A 175 -21.83 9.66 8.09
C GLY A 175 -21.88 9.62 9.62
N HIS A 176 -21.36 8.59 10.26
CA HIS A 176 -21.42 8.44 11.72
C HIS A 176 -20.06 8.60 12.41
N VAL A 177 -18.96 8.36 11.70
CA VAL A 177 -17.59 8.47 12.23
C VAL A 177 -16.78 9.43 11.36
N THR A 178 -15.94 10.23 12.00
CA THR A 178 -15.00 11.14 11.34
C THR A 178 -13.68 10.42 11.03
N PHE A 179 -13.20 10.55 9.80
CA PHE A 179 -11.95 9.98 9.28
C PHE A 179 -10.96 11.05 8.80
N ASP A 180 -11.23 12.32 9.10
CA ASP A 180 -10.36 13.45 8.79
C ASP A 180 -9.09 13.51 9.67
N GLN A 181 -9.09 12.77 10.79
CA GLN A 181 -7.94 12.53 11.65
C GLN A 181 -7.53 11.05 11.65
N PRO A 182 -6.24 10.72 11.86
CA PRO A 182 -5.79 9.34 11.96
C PRO A 182 -6.50 8.56 13.07
N LEU A 183 -6.93 7.35 12.76
CA LEU A 183 -7.49 6.40 13.71
C LEU A 183 -6.38 5.81 14.57
N ARG A 184 -6.60 5.71 15.88
CA ARG A 184 -5.62 5.16 16.82
C ARG A 184 -6.02 3.77 17.29
N ALA A 185 -5.03 2.88 17.42
CA ALA A 185 -5.26 1.56 17.99
C ALA A 185 -5.57 1.66 19.49
N ASP A 186 -6.65 1.00 19.89
CA ASP A 186 -6.95 0.73 21.30
C ASP A 186 -5.98 -0.31 21.88
N ASP A 187 -5.98 -0.49 23.21
CA ASP A 187 -5.25 -1.59 23.86
C ASP A 187 -5.86 -2.94 23.46
N ALA A 188 -5.13 -3.75 22.70
CA ALA A 188 -5.59 -5.06 22.27
C ALA A 188 -6.02 -5.97 23.44
N ALA A 189 -5.49 -5.81 24.66
CA ALA A 189 -5.82 -6.66 25.80
C ALA A 189 -7.30 -6.61 26.23
N GLN A 190 -8.03 -5.55 25.85
CA GLN A 190 -9.45 -5.40 26.18
C GLN A 190 -10.39 -6.29 25.36
N TYR A 191 -9.89 -6.91 24.28
CA TYR A 191 -10.67 -7.76 23.40
C TYR A 191 -10.39 -9.25 23.67
N GLU A 192 -11.45 -10.03 23.78
CA GLU A 192 -11.42 -11.46 24.03
C GLU A 192 -11.28 -12.25 22.72
N PHE A 193 -10.64 -13.41 22.75
CA PHE A 193 -10.72 -14.36 21.64
C PHE A 193 -12.09 -15.03 21.63
N MET A 194 -12.69 -15.15 20.45
CA MET A 194 -13.93 -15.91 20.32
C MET A 194 -13.69 -17.39 20.67
N GLN A 195 -14.60 -17.97 21.46
CA GLN A 195 -14.58 -19.35 21.95
C GLN A 195 -15.62 -20.24 21.28
#